data_AF-A0A0D9VD55-F1
#
_entry.id   AF-A0A0D9VD55-F1
#
_cell.length_a   1.000
_cell.length_b   1.000
_cell.length_c   1.000
_cell.angle_alpha   90.00
_cell.angle_beta   90.00
_cell.angle_gamma   90.00
#
_symmetry.space_group_name_H-M   'P 1'
#
loop_
_entity.id
_entity.type
_entity.pdbx_description
1 polymer ?
#
loop_
_entity_poly.entity_id
_entity_poly.type
_entity_poly.pdbx_seq_one_letter_code
_entity_poly.pdbx_strand_id
1 'polypeptide(L)' 'MVPQSQSSSLQRLNQVEQRIVRVVHLAGAVMEELGNSQGPRADAVAAHCREFMLAIKITT' A
#
# COMPACT_ATOMS: atom_id res chain seq x y z
N MET A 1 10.78 -23.05 21.00
CA MET A 1 9.90 -22.00 21.53
C MET A 1 10.53 -20.67 21.15
N VAL A 2 9.97 -19.95 20.17
CA VAL A 2 10.55 -18.67 19.73
C VAL A 2 10.34 -17.66 20.87
N PRO A 3 11.38 -16.94 21.34
CA PRO A 3 11.24 -16.01 22.45
C PRO A 3 10.14 -14.99 22.14
N GLN A 4 9.26 -14.73 23.10
CA GLN A 4 8.03 -13.95 22.95
C GLN A 4 8.29 -12.51 22.43
N SER A 5 9.46 -11.94 22.73
CA SER A 5 9.94 -10.67 22.16
C SER A 5 10.32 -10.74 20.67
N GLN A 6 10.86 -11.87 20.21
CA GLN A 6 11.07 -12.11 18.77
C GLN A 6 9.73 -12.21 18.04
N SER A 7 8.72 -12.84 18.63
CA SER A 7 7.37 -12.88 18.05
C SER A 7 6.81 -11.48 17.80
N SER A 8 6.99 -10.53 18.74
CA SER A 8 6.54 -9.15 18.56
C SER A 8 7.30 -8.42 17.45
N SER A 9 8.61 -8.63 17.33
CA SER A 9 9.41 -8.03 16.25
C SER A 9 9.12 -8.64 14.87
N LEU A 10 8.92 -9.95 14.79
CA LEU A 10 8.50 -10.63 13.55
C LEU A 10 7.10 -10.22 13.12
N GLN A 11 6.19 -10.02 14.08
CA GLN A 11 4.84 -9.53 13.79
C GLN A 11 4.86 -8.10 13.27
N ARG A 12 5.73 -7.22 13.82
CA ARG A 12 5.97 -5.88 13.28
C ARG A 12 6.56 -5.92 11.87
N LEU A 13 7.52 -6.80 11.61
CA LEU A 13 8.10 -6.99 10.27
C LEU A 13 7.04 -7.45 9.26
N ASN A 14 6.19 -8.40 9.64
CA ASN A 14 5.10 -8.88 8.80
C ASN A 14 4.06 -7.77 8.53
N GLN A 15 3.75 -6.93 9.52
CA GLN A 15 2.90 -5.75 9.32
C GLN A 15 3.52 -4.74 8.34
N VAL A 16 4.84 -4.52 8.42
CA VAL A 16 5.56 -3.68 7.46
C VAL A 16 5.53 -4.29 6.06
N GLU A 17 5.77 -5.60 5.93
CA GLU A 17 5.68 -6.32 4.66
C GLU A 17 4.30 -6.19 4.02
N GLN A 18 3.23 -6.43 4.78
CA GLN A 18 1.85 -6.27 4.29
C GLN A 18 1.57 -4.82 3.84
N ARG A 19 2.08 -3.83 4.57
CA ARG A 19 1.96 -2.42 4.16
C ARG A 19 2.69 -2.15 2.84
N ILE A 20 3.90 -2.68 2.66
CA ILE A 20 4.67 -2.53 1.42
C ILE A 20 3.90 -3.15 0.24
N VAL A 21 3.42 -4.40 0.40
CA VAL A 21 2.62 -5.07 -0.63
C VAL A 21 1.38 -4.25 -1.00
N ARG A 22 0.68 -3.70 -0.01
CA ARG A 22 -0.50 -2.85 -0.24
C ARG A 22 -0.15 -1.57 -1.01
N VAL A 23 0.95 -0.91 -0.68
CA VAL A 23 1.41 0.31 -1.38
C VAL A 23 1.78 0.02 -2.84
N VAL A 24 2.48 -1.09 -3.09
CA VAL A 24 2.84 -1.51 -4.46
C VAL A 24 1.59 -1.82 -5.28
N HIS A 25 0.61 -2.50 -4.70
CA HIS A 25 -0.66 -2.77 -5.38
C HIS A 25 -1.41 -1.48 -5.76
N LEU A 26 -1.48 -0.52 -4.84
CA LEU A 26 -2.12 0.78 -5.10
C LEU A 26 -1.39 1.57 -6.20
N ALA A 27 -0.06 1.52 -6.25
CA ALA A 27 0.71 2.14 -7.34
C ALA A 27 0.39 1.49 -8.70
N GLY A 28 0.24 0.16 -8.75
CA GLY A 28 -0.17 -0.56 -9.95
C GLY A 28 -1.56 -0.13 -10.44
N ALA A 29 -2.52 0.01 -9.52
CA ALA A 29 -3.87 0.48 -9.86
C ALA A 29 -3.89 1.92 -10.40
N VAL A 30 -3.06 2.82 -9.84
CA VAL A 30 -2.88 4.17 -10.40
C VAL A 30 -2.32 4.10 -11.82
N MET A 31 -1.30 3.27 -12.06
CA MET A 31 -0.70 3.11 -13.39
C MET A 31 -1.68 2.52 -14.41
N GLU A 32 -2.49 1.54 -14.01
CA GLU A 32 -3.54 0.94 -14.85
C GLU A 32 -4.60 1.98 -15.25
N GLU A 33 -5.09 2.77 -14.30
CA GLU A 33 -6.06 3.83 -14.58
C GLU A 33 -5.48 4.95 -15.44
N LEU A 34 -4.19 5.27 -15.28
CA LEU A 34 -3.49 6.23 -16.15
C LEU A 34 -3.27 5.68 -17.56
N GLY A 35 -3.05 4.37 -17.70
CA GLY A 35 -2.86 3.68 -18.98
C GLY A 35 -4.15 3.34 -19.72
N ASN A 36 -5.32 3.68 -19.15
CA ASN A 36 -6.61 3.37 -19.73
C ASN A 36 -6.77 4.02 -21.12
N SER A 37 -7.16 3.20 -22.12
CA SER A 37 -7.29 3.61 -23.53
C SER A 37 -8.34 4.69 -23.77
N GLN A 38 -9.29 4.84 -22.85
CA GLN A 38 -10.33 5.89 -22.89
C GLN A 38 -9.90 7.20 -22.20
N GLY A 39 -8.65 7.26 -21.71
CA GLY A 39 -8.09 8.37 -20.95
C GLY A 39 -8.24 8.17 -19.43
N PRO A 40 -7.40 8.85 -18.63
CA PRO A 40 -7.38 8.68 -17.19
C PRO A 40 -8.69 9.16 -16.56
N ARG A 41 -9.37 8.29 -15.82
CA ARG A 41 -10.54 8.66 -15.04
C ARG A 41 -10.07 9.42 -13.81
N ALA A 42 -10.06 10.75 -13.90
CA ALA A 42 -9.49 11.63 -12.87
C ALA A 42 -10.02 11.34 -11.45
N ASP A 43 -11.31 10.98 -11.33
CA ASP A 43 -11.94 10.59 -10.05
C ASP A 43 -11.35 9.29 -9.48
N ALA A 44 -11.19 8.26 -10.32
CA ALA A 44 -10.60 6.99 -9.92
C ALA A 44 -9.10 7.15 -9.61
N VAL A 45 -8.34 7.86 -10.44
CA VAL A 45 -6.92 8.15 -10.17
C VAL A 45 -6.76 8.92 -8.84
N ALA A 46 -7.61 9.91 -8.58
CA ALA A 46 -7.60 10.65 -7.32
C ALA A 46 -7.92 9.75 -6.11
N ALA A 47 -8.88 8.84 -6.23
CA ALA A 47 -9.20 7.86 -5.19
C ALA A 47 -8.02 6.93 -4.88
N HIS A 48 -7.41 6.33 -5.91
CA HIS A 48 -6.26 5.44 -5.76
C HIS A 48 -5.03 6.18 -5.19
N CYS A 49 -4.75 7.40 -5.63
CA CYS A 49 -3.69 8.24 -5.07
C CYS A 49 -3.93 8.59 -3.60
N ARG A 50 -5.19 8.84 -3.20
CA ARG A 50 -5.54 9.11 -1.80
C ARG A 50 -5.30 7.88 -0.92
N GLU A 51 -5.71 6.70 -1.38
CA GLU A 51 -5.43 5.46 -0.66
C GLU A 51 -3.94 5.14 -0.58
N PHE A 52 -3.19 5.37 -1.66
CA PHE A 52 -1.74 5.23 -1.69
C PHE A 52 -1.08 6.11 -0.62
N MET A 53 -1.43 7.40 -0.56
CA MET A 53 -0.90 8.31 0.46
C MET A 53 -1.25 7.87 1.89
N LEU A 54 -2.46 7.36 2.12
CA LEU A 54 -2.88 6.85 3.43
C LEU A 54 -2.11 5.60 3.84
N ALA A 55 -1.82 4.69 2.90
CA ALA A 55 -1.07 3.47 3.17
C ALA A 55 0.41 3.75 3.50
N ILE A 56 0.99 4.78 2.86
CA ILE A 56 2.38 5.21 3.06
C ILE A 56 2.54 6.01 4.36
N LYS A 57 1.50 6.73 4.79
CA LYS A 57 1.57 7.56 6.00
C LYS A 57 2.05 6.71 7.16
N ILE A 58 3.27 6.97 7.62
CA ILE A 58 3.86 6.32 8.78
C ILE A 58 3.11 6.91 9.98
N THR A 59 2.12 6.20 10.49
CA THR A 59 1.54 6.50 11.80
C THR A 59 2.61 6.19 12.84
N THR A 60 3.45 7.18 13.14
CA THR A 60 4.27 7.25 14.36
C THR A 60 3.41 7.62 15.55
#